data_AF-A0A7W7B4V3-F1
#
_entry.id   AF-A0A7W7B4V3-F1
#
_cell.length_a   1.000
_cell.length_b   1.000
_cell.length_c   1.000
_cell.angle_alpha   90.00
_cell.angle_beta   90.00
_cell.angle_gamma   90.00
#
_symmetry.space_group_name_H-M   'P 1'
#
loop_
_entity.id
_entity.type
_entity.pdbx_description
1 polymer ?
#
loop_
_entity_poly.entity_id
_entity_poly.type
_entity_poly.pdbx_seq_one_letter_code
_entity_poly.pdbx_strand_id
1 'polypeptide(L)'
;MRALFIALGLIAAPAAAQLDAPPEELYGRYAPGGDCSLQPRIEVGKPGVFIDTAAGRQGPLPVSVCYSCAGGARYEGIQRWVYVKYGKDKWGGDNMPVIFMFNAQEKRGLVHIEHDDTLKTPIGAQMTQVVRAKAMKQCGAASPQGAQAKPAAAKPVLPKPAPPAKTPADGFASVLGGLLRPATSPANSYYDWRHIESAPHVTWAALPPEMLDKPMSNGEYFRRAGIASVAGQQLKVLAGGARTMVMTFYFKNEGKPIGTPAMLAALKSAGYTATLARCPKLKTMPAPVWYRLSAPGKRPAYLWVTGARPPQQPWEGFSLSLDEALKPLTAREAAVYTDRCA
;
A
#
# COMPACT_ATOMS: atom_id res chain seq x y z
N MET A 1 -13.09 57.51 33.78
CA MET A 1 -12.38 56.55 32.90
C MET A 1 -12.58 55.15 33.45
N ARG A 2 -13.42 54.32 32.83
CA ARG A 2 -13.59 52.89 33.15
C ARG A 2 -13.16 52.09 31.93
N ALA A 3 -12.09 51.32 32.05
CA ALA A 3 -11.58 50.45 31.00
C ALA A 3 -12.37 49.14 30.98
N LEU A 4 -12.95 48.82 29.83
CA LEU A 4 -13.70 47.59 29.58
C LEU A 4 -12.73 46.57 28.95
N PHE A 5 -12.36 45.52 29.69
CA PHE A 5 -11.60 44.38 29.16
C PHE A 5 -12.57 43.39 28.51
N ILE A 6 -12.49 43.24 27.18
CA ILE A 6 -13.20 42.19 26.44
C ILE A 6 -12.27 40.97 26.36
N ALA A 7 -12.60 39.92 27.10
CA ALA A 7 -11.93 38.63 26.99
C ALA A 7 -12.48 37.89 25.76
N LEU A 8 -11.66 37.77 24.70
CA LEU A 8 -11.95 36.95 23.53
C LEU A 8 -11.70 35.48 23.90
N GLY A 9 -12.78 34.74 24.21
CA GLY A 9 -12.73 33.30 24.37
C GLY A 9 -12.61 32.61 23.01
N LEU A 10 -11.41 32.13 22.68
CA LEU A 10 -11.19 31.22 21.56
C LEU A 10 -11.79 29.85 21.90
N ILE A 11 -13.01 29.60 21.42
CA ILE A 11 -13.62 28.28 21.44
C ILE A 11 -12.92 27.44 20.36
N ALA A 12 -11.98 26.58 20.79
CA ALA A 12 -11.42 25.55 19.93
C ALA A 12 -12.50 24.49 19.67
N ALA A 13 -13.05 24.46 18.46
CA ALA A 13 -13.91 23.35 18.04
C ALA A 13 -13.06 22.07 17.98
N PRO A 14 -13.51 20.94 18.56
CA PRO A 14 -12.82 19.68 18.42
C PRO A 14 -12.82 19.26 16.95
N ALA A 15 -11.66 18.94 16.41
CA ALA A 15 -11.53 18.34 15.09
C ALA A 15 -12.27 17.00 15.08
N ALA A 16 -13.45 16.95 14.45
CA ALA A 16 -14.17 15.72 14.23
C ALA A 16 -13.30 14.82 13.35
N ALA A 17 -12.92 13.65 13.88
CA ALA A 17 -12.23 12.63 13.11
C ALA A 17 -13.08 12.27 11.89
N GLN A 18 -12.54 12.49 10.70
CA GLN A 18 -13.22 12.18 9.45
C GLN A 18 -13.44 10.67 9.38
N LEU A 19 -14.69 10.25 9.54
CA LEU A 19 -15.11 8.86 9.37
C LEU A 19 -15.10 8.56 7.87
N ASP A 20 -14.35 7.53 7.45
CA ASP A 20 -14.46 7.03 6.09
C ASP A 20 -15.89 6.52 5.88
N ALA A 21 -16.66 7.18 5.03
CA ALA A 21 -18.02 6.74 4.73
C ALA A 21 -17.97 5.43 3.92
N PRO A 22 -18.77 4.40 4.29
CA PRO A 22 -18.95 3.23 3.44
C PRO A 22 -19.49 3.66 2.08
N PRO A 23 -19.02 3.06 0.98
CA PRO A 23 -19.48 3.45 -0.34
C PRO A 23 -20.90 2.92 -0.60
N GLU A 24 -21.63 3.59 -1.48
CA GLU A 24 -23.08 3.38 -1.67
C GLU A 24 -23.43 1.95 -2.10
N GLU A 25 -22.51 1.26 -2.80
CA GLU A 25 -22.72 -0.13 -3.21
C GLU A 25 -22.86 -1.11 -2.03
N LEU A 26 -22.52 -0.69 -0.80
CA LEU A 26 -22.67 -1.49 0.41
C LEU A 26 -23.96 -1.18 1.18
N TYR A 27 -24.72 -0.17 0.78
CA TYR A 27 -25.91 0.26 1.53
C TYR A 27 -26.96 -0.84 1.61
N GLY A 28 -27.55 -0.97 2.79
CA GLY A 28 -28.58 -1.96 3.06
C GLY A 28 -28.56 -2.47 4.49
N ARG A 29 -29.42 -3.46 4.74
CA ARG A 29 -29.51 -4.18 6.01
C ARG A 29 -29.05 -5.61 5.79
N TYR A 30 -28.28 -6.14 6.72
CA TYR A 30 -27.71 -7.48 6.67
C TYR A 30 -28.02 -8.20 7.96
N ALA A 31 -28.43 -9.47 7.86
CA ALA A 31 -28.80 -10.29 9.00
C ALA A 31 -28.39 -11.76 8.75
N PRO A 32 -28.34 -12.61 9.79
CA PRO A 32 -28.16 -14.05 9.64
C PRO A 32 -29.14 -14.62 8.59
N GLY A 33 -28.60 -15.29 7.58
CA GLY A 33 -29.39 -15.86 6.48
C GLY A 33 -30.10 -14.84 5.56
N GLY A 34 -30.04 -13.55 5.84
CA GLY A 34 -30.80 -12.50 5.13
C GLY A 34 -32.19 -12.25 5.72
N ASP A 35 -32.51 -12.84 6.86
CA ASP A 35 -33.79 -12.62 7.56
C ASP A 35 -33.67 -11.40 8.49
N CYS A 36 -34.21 -10.27 8.04
CA CYS A 36 -34.17 -9.02 8.79
C CYS A 36 -35.02 -9.00 10.07
N SER A 37 -35.86 -10.02 10.30
CA SER A 37 -36.53 -10.17 11.59
C SER A 37 -35.56 -10.62 12.69
N LEU A 38 -34.47 -11.29 12.31
CA LEU A 38 -33.46 -11.82 13.22
C LEU A 38 -32.42 -10.75 13.60
N GLN A 39 -31.82 -10.95 14.78
CA GLN A 39 -30.64 -10.23 15.26
C GLN A 39 -29.46 -11.20 15.36
N PRO A 40 -28.20 -10.71 15.31
CA PRO A 40 -27.80 -9.30 15.13
C PRO A 40 -27.95 -8.80 13.68
N ARG A 41 -28.18 -7.50 13.50
CA ARG A 41 -28.26 -6.84 12.20
C ARG A 41 -27.14 -5.84 12.01
N ILE A 42 -26.64 -5.72 10.79
CA ILE A 42 -25.77 -4.64 10.34
C ILE A 42 -26.58 -3.76 9.39
N GLU A 43 -26.57 -2.45 9.61
CA GLU A 43 -27.17 -1.46 8.72
C GLU A 43 -26.09 -0.53 8.21
N VAL A 44 -25.99 -0.43 6.88
CA VAL A 44 -25.02 0.43 6.20
C VAL A 44 -25.81 1.46 5.40
N GLY A 45 -25.47 2.73 5.57
CA GLY A 45 -26.07 3.81 4.80
C GLY A 45 -25.19 5.05 4.81
N LYS A 46 -25.70 6.14 4.23
CA LYS A 46 -25.06 7.45 4.23
C LYS A 46 -24.63 7.93 5.63
N PRO A 47 -25.39 7.67 6.73
CA PRO A 47 -24.95 8.06 8.06
C PRO A 47 -23.82 7.20 8.65
N GLY A 48 -23.42 6.10 8.00
CA GLY A 48 -22.36 5.20 8.44
C GLY A 48 -22.82 3.76 8.64
N VAL A 49 -22.07 3.00 9.45
CA VAL A 49 -22.38 1.61 9.81
C VAL A 49 -23.00 1.56 11.20
N PHE A 50 -24.13 0.87 11.35
CA PHE A 50 -24.80 0.64 12.62
C PHE A 50 -24.96 -0.86 12.84
N ILE A 51 -24.98 -1.28 14.10
CA ILE A 51 -25.32 -2.64 14.49
C ILE A 51 -26.52 -2.60 15.44
N ASP A 52 -27.41 -3.55 15.29
CA ASP A 52 -28.62 -3.70 16.08
C ASP A 52 -28.70 -5.14 16.59
N THR A 53 -28.62 -5.29 17.91
CA THR A 53 -28.40 -6.57 18.57
C THR A 53 -29.33 -6.69 19.78
N ALA A 54 -29.40 -7.86 20.40
CA ALA A 54 -30.19 -8.02 21.62
C ALA A 54 -29.64 -7.16 22.79
N ALA A 55 -28.36 -6.77 22.71
CA ALA A 55 -27.72 -5.85 23.66
C ALA A 55 -27.94 -4.35 23.30
N GLY A 56 -28.81 -4.06 22.33
CA GLY A 56 -29.12 -2.71 21.88
C GLY A 56 -28.46 -2.35 20.54
N ARG A 57 -28.75 -1.11 20.11
CA ARG A 57 -28.26 -0.51 18.86
C ARG A 57 -27.01 0.33 19.12
N GLN A 58 -26.01 0.22 18.26
CA GLN A 58 -24.76 0.98 18.33
C GLN A 58 -24.41 1.55 16.95
N GLY A 59 -23.99 2.81 16.91
CA GLY A 59 -23.42 3.45 15.72
C GLY A 59 -23.65 4.97 15.68
N PRO A 60 -23.14 5.67 14.66
CA PRO A 60 -22.29 5.13 13.59
C PRO A 60 -20.97 4.61 14.15
N LEU A 61 -20.56 3.43 13.71
CA LEU A 61 -19.31 2.82 14.12
C LEU A 61 -18.13 3.60 13.52
N PRO A 62 -17.03 3.78 14.27
CA PRO A 62 -15.81 4.33 13.70
C PRO A 62 -15.18 3.29 12.77
N VAL A 63 -15.14 3.57 11.47
CA VAL A 63 -14.66 2.60 10.47
C VAL A 63 -13.56 3.16 9.58
N SER A 64 -12.82 2.26 8.93
CA SER A 64 -11.98 2.55 7.76
C SER A 64 -12.29 1.56 6.64
N VAL A 65 -12.37 2.06 5.41
CA VAL A 65 -12.76 1.27 4.24
C VAL A 65 -11.52 0.96 3.39
N CYS A 66 -11.32 -0.32 3.07
CA CYS A 66 -10.24 -0.76 2.20
C CYS A 66 -10.78 -1.40 0.92
N TYR A 67 -10.55 -0.71 -0.20
CA TYR A 67 -10.97 -1.13 -1.53
C TYR A 67 -10.06 -2.22 -2.14
N SER A 68 -8.81 -2.31 -1.67
CA SER A 68 -7.79 -3.22 -2.23
C SER A 68 -7.46 -4.41 -1.33
N CYS A 69 -8.04 -4.51 -0.13
CA CYS A 69 -7.67 -5.56 0.83
C CYS A 69 -8.11 -6.96 0.40
N ALA A 70 -9.15 -7.05 -0.44
CA ALA A 70 -9.66 -8.30 -0.97
C ALA A 70 -8.70 -9.02 -1.94
N GLY A 71 -7.87 -8.27 -2.68
CA GLY A 71 -7.04 -8.86 -3.74
C GLY A 71 -5.87 -8.01 -4.23
N GLY A 72 -5.41 -7.04 -3.44
CA GLY A 72 -4.34 -6.12 -3.81
C GLY A 72 -4.81 -4.94 -4.67
N ALA A 73 -3.88 -4.11 -5.15
CA ALA A 73 -4.26 -2.85 -5.80
C ALA A 73 -4.78 -3.00 -7.24
N ARG A 74 -4.75 -4.21 -7.82
CA ARG A 74 -5.41 -4.55 -9.09
C ARG A 74 -6.75 -5.25 -8.88
N TYR A 75 -7.29 -5.20 -7.67
CA TYR A 75 -8.54 -5.84 -7.36
C TYR A 75 -9.70 -5.10 -8.06
N GLU A 76 -10.27 -5.74 -9.07
CA GLU A 76 -11.43 -5.26 -9.84
C GLU A 76 -12.75 -5.86 -9.36
N GLY A 77 -12.72 -6.67 -8.29
CA GLY A 77 -13.91 -7.32 -7.75
C GLY A 77 -14.79 -6.39 -6.90
N ILE A 78 -15.89 -6.95 -6.40
CA ILE A 78 -16.94 -6.21 -5.67
C ILE A 78 -16.84 -6.34 -4.14
N GLN A 79 -15.93 -7.17 -3.63
CA GLN A 79 -15.65 -7.31 -2.20
C GLN A 79 -15.05 -6.02 -1.64
N ARG A 80 -15.52 -5.59 -0.47
CA ARG A 80 -15.01 -4.42 0.25
C ARG A 80 -14.79 -4.78 1.70
N TRP A 81 -13.66 -4.37 2.26
CA TRP A 81 -13.36 -4.62 3.68
C TRP A 81 -13.60 -3.34 4.45
N VAL A 82 -14.43 -3.43 5.48
CA VAL A 82 -14.72 -2.34 6.40
C VAL A 82 -14.18 -2.75 7.77
N TYR A 83 -13.15 -2.05 8.22
CA TYR A 83 -12.49 -2.28 9.48
C TYR A 83 -13.18 -1.45 10.57
N VAL A 84 -13.55 -2.07 11.69
CA VAL A 84 -14.19 -1.37 12.82
C VAL A 84 -13.15 -1.05 13.88
N LYS A 85 -13.03 0.23 14.23
CA LYS A 85 -12.03 0.74 15.18
C LYS A 85 -12.51 0.55 16.63
N TYR A 86 -11.65 -0.01 17.48
CA TYR A 86 -11.88 -0.19 18.91
C TYR A 86 -10.67 0.27 19.71
N GLY A 87 -10.79 1.44 20.34
CA GLY A 87 -9.74 2.00 21.16
C GLY A 87 -8.46 2.32 20.36
N LYS A 88 -7.36 2.42 21.09
CA LYS A 88 -6.03 2.62 20.54
C LYS A 88 -5.16 1.41 20.82
N ASP A 89 -4.26 1.09 19.92
CA ASP A 89 -3.19 0.13 20.22
C ASP A 89 -2.16 0.73 21.19
N LYS A 90 -1.19 -0.08 21.61
CA LYS A 90 -0.10 0.35 22.52
C LYS A 90 0.78 1.48 21.98
N TRP A 91 0.63 1.83 20.70
CA TRP A 91 1.40 2.85 19.99
C TRP A 91 0.54 4.08 19.63
N GLY A 92 -0.72 4.13 20.08
CA GLY A 92 -1.64 5.24 19.79
C GLY A 92 -2.32 5.17 18.41
N GLY A 93 -2.10 4.09 17.64
CA GLY A 93 -2.79 3.79 16.39
C GLY A 93 -4.22 3.32 16.64
N ASP A 94 -5.09 3.43 15.64
CA ASP A 94 -6.44 2.86 15.72
C ASP A 94 -6.34 1.33 15.69
N ASN A 95 -6.78 0.66 16.75
CA ASN A 95 -6.90 -0.80 16.71
C ASN A 95 -8.19 -1.18 15.99
N MET A 96 -8.14 -2.18 15.11
CA MET A 96 -9.26 -2.59 14.24
C MET A 96 -9.49 -4.11 14.32
N PRO A 97 -9.89 -4.64 15.49
CA PRO A 97 -9.95 -6.08 15.70
C PRO A 97 -11.09 -6.76 14.93
N VAL A 98 -12.06 -6.01 14.40
CA VAL A 98 -13.21 -6.58 13.66
C VAL A 98 -13.20 -6.11 12.21
N ILE A 99 -13.35 -7.06 11.29
CA ILE A 99 -13.39 -6.82 9.84
C ILE A 99 -14.72 -7.31 9.29
N PHE A 100 -15.46 -6.40 8.64
CA PHE A 100 -16.62 -6.75 7.82
C PHE A 100 -16.18 -6.83 6.36
N MET A 101 -16.23 -8.04 5.80
CA MET A 101 -15.94 -8.29 4.39
C MET A 101 -17.27 -8.33 3.63
N PHE A 102 -17.70 -7.19 3.11
CA PHE A 102 -18.90 -7.10 2.28
C PHE A 102 -18.65 -7.66 0.89
N ASN A 103 -19.71 -8.20 0.30
CA ASN A 103 -19.68 -8.98 -0.94
C ASN A 103 -18.62 -10.09 -0.88
N ALA A 104 -18.52 -10.78 0.26
CA ALA A 104 -17.53 -11.81 0.51
C ALA A 104 -17.53 -12.86 -0.61
N GLN A 105 -16.35 -13.31 -1.02
CA GLN A 105 -16.18 -14.27 -2.12
C GLN A 105 -16.78 -13.79 -3.46
N GLU A 106 -16.79 -12.48 -3.69
CA GLU A 106 -17.45 -11.84 -4.84
C GLU A 106 -18.98 -12.05 -4.91
N LYS A 107 -19.62 -12.42 -3.79
CA LYS A 107 -21.06 -12.67 -3.76
C LYS A 107 -21.79 -11.46 -3.21
N ARG A 108 -22.49 -10.76 -4.10
CA ARG A 108 -23.23 -9.54 -3.76
C ARG A 108 -24.19 -9.78 -2.59
N GLY A 109 -24.15 -8.91 -1.59
CA GLY A 109 -24.98 -9.01 -0.39
C GLY A 109 -24.50 -10.00 0.68
N LEU A 110 -23.43 -10.78 0.47
CA LEU A 110 -22.83 -11.62 1.51
C LEU A 110 -21.86 -10.80 2.36
N VAL A 111 -21.95 -10.91 3.68
CA VAL A 111 -20.98 -10.32 4.62
C VAL A 111 -20.32 -11.43 5.40
N HIS A 112 -19.00 -11.49 5.37
CA HIS A 112 -18.23 -12.33 6.28
C HIS A 112 -17.61 -11.45 7.38
N ILE A 113 -17.58 -11.96 8.61
CA ILE A 113 -17.14 -11.22 9.78
C ILE A 113 -15.97 -11.99 10.41
N GLU A 114 -14.84 -11.30 10.52
CA GLU A 114 -13.63 -11.82 11.16
C GLU A 114 -13.30 -10.98 12.39
N HIS A 115 -12.74 -11.64 13.41
CA HIS A 115 -12.28 -11.02 14.64
C HIS A 115 -10.85 -11.48 14.94
N ASP A 116 -9.91 -10.54 14.95
CA ASP A 116 -8.54 -10.74 15.39
C ASP A 116 -8.42 -10.43 16.89
N ASP A 117 -8.27 -11.49 17.68
CA ASP A 117 -8.17 -11.40 19.15
C ASP A 117 -6.71 -11.32 19.64
N THR A 118 -5.73 -11.13 18.75
CA THR A 118 -4.30 -11.08 19.10
C THR A 118 -4.00 -10.00 20.14
N LEU A 119 -4.67 -8.84 20.03
CA LEU A 119 -4.51 -7.72 20.95
C LEU A 119 -5.51 -7.73 22.12
N LYS A 120 -6.34 -8.78 22.26
CA LYS A 120 -7.33 -8.96 23.34
C LYS A 120 -8.19 -7.73 23.60
N THR A 121 -8.56 -7.02 22.55
CA THR A 121 -9.21 -5.71 22.67
C THR A 121 -10.69 -5.89 22.98
N PRO A 122 -11.22 -5.27 24.05
CA PRO A 122 -12.64 -5.38 24.37
C PRO A 122 -13.51 -4.74 23.30
N ILE A 123 -14.31 -5.54 22.59
CA ILE A 123 -15.22 -5.07 21.51
C ILE A 123 -16.65 -4.79 21.99
N GLY A 124 -16.97 -5.05 23.26
CA GLY A 124 -18.30 -4.85 23.84
C GLY A 124 -19.33 -5.94 23.46
N ALA A 125 -20.47 -5.94 24.15
CA ALA A 125 -21.47 -7.00 24.02
C ALA A 125 -22.16 -7.03 22.65
N GLN A 126 -22.47 -5.85 22.07
CA GLN A 126 -23.12 -5.71 20.78
C GLN A 126 -22.25 -6.33 19.67
N MET A 127 -20.98 -5.91 19.57
CA MET A 127 -20.07 -6.44 18.54
C MET A 127 -19.72 -7.90 18.77
N THR A 128 -19.65 -8.36 20.02
CA THR A 128 -19.47 -9.79 20.31
C THR A 128 -20.58 -10.64 19.69
N GLN A 129 -21.84 -10.18 19.70
CA GLN A 129 -22.94 -10.89 19.02
C GLN A 129 -22.75 -10.92 17.50
N VAL A 130 -22.34 -9.79 16.91
CA VAL A 130 -22.06 -9.68 15.46
C VAL A 130 -20.94 -10.63 15.03
N VAL A 131 -19.83 -10.65 15.77
CA VAL A 131 -18.70 -11.56 15.53
C VAL A 131 -19.12 -13.03 15.63
N ARG A 132 -19.96 -13.39 16.62
CA ARG A 132 -20.49 -14.75 16.76
C ARG A 132 -21.35 -15.20 15.59
N ALA A 133 -22.04 -14.28 14.92
CA ALA A 133 -22.84 -14.60 13.74
C ALA A 133 -21.99 -15.06 12.55
N LYS A 134 -20.71 -14.63 12.47
CA LYS A 134 -19.67 -14.97 11.46
C LYS A 134 -19.99 -14.63 10.00
N ALA A 135 -21.25 -14.74 9.58
CA ALA A 135 -21.70 -14.46 8.24
C ALA A 135 -23.15 -13.95 8.25
N MET A 136 -23.44 -13.02 7.35
CA MET A 136 -24.76 -12.42 7.17
C MET A 136 -25.06 -12.28 5.68
N LYS A 137 -26.33 -12.14 5.33
CA LYS A 137 -26.76 -11.79 3.98
C LYS A 137 -27.60 -10.53 4.00
N GLN A 138 -27.60 -9.80 2.90
CA GLN A 138 -28.43 -8.63 2.70
C GLN A 138 -29.90 -9.04 2.71
N CYS A 139 -30.71 -8.31 3.46
CA CYS A 139 -32.14 -8.58 3.57
C CYS A 139 -32.84 -8.27 2.25
N GLY A 140 -33.78 -9.14 1.87
CA GLY A 140 -34.59 -8.96 0.66
C GLY A 140 -33.88 -9.31 -0.66
N ALA A 141 -32.64 -9.81 -0.63
CA ALA A 141 -32.01 -10.39 -1.81
C ALA A 141 -32.65 -11.77 -2.11
N ALA A 142 -33.55 -11.82 -3.10
CA ALA A 142 -33.93 -13.08 -3.72
C ALA A 142 -32.66 -13.76 -4.25
N SER A 143 -32.44 -15.03 -3.89
CA SER A 143 -31.27 -15.79 -4.36
C SER A 143 -31.29 -15.90 -5.88
N PRO A 144 -30.21 -15.55 -6.60
CA PRO A 144 -29.99 -16.08 -7.93
C PRO A 144 -29.06 -17.28 -7.83
N GLN A 145 -29.62 -18.46 -8.12
CA GLN A 145 -28.86 -19.51 -8.79
C GLN A 145 -28.19 -18.90 -10.02
N GLY A 146 -26.87 -19.03 -10.06
CA GLY A 146 -26.02 -18.48 -11.09
C GLY A 146 -24.59 -18.81 -10.72
N ALA A 147 -24.25 -20.10 -10.83
CA ALA A 147 -22.87 -20.54 -10.78
C ALA A 147 -22.13 -19.92 -11.98
N GLN A 148 -21.67 -18.68 -11.83
CA GLN A 148 -20.60 -18.17 -12.66
C GLN A 148 -19.33 -18.86 -12.20
N ALA A 149 -18.71 -19.56 -13.16
CA ALA A 149 -17.54 -20.38 -12.95
C ALA A 149 -16.47 -19.62 -12.16
N LYS A 150 -15.98 -20.28 -11.12
CA LYS A 150 -14.73 -19.96 -10.42
C LYS A 150 -13.69 -19.52 -11.46
N PRO A 151 -13.17 -18.27 -11.44
CA PRO A 151 -11.90 -18.03 -12.07
C PRO A 151 -10.93 -18.96 -11.34
N ALA A 152 -10.42 -19.95 -12.06
CA ALA A 152 -9.37 -20.80 -11.56
C ALA A 152 -8.31 -19.87 -10.95
N ALA A 153 -7.89 -20.16 -9.71
CA ALA A 153 -6.72 -19.52 -9.13
C ALA A 153 -5.64 -19.58 -10.20
N ALA A 154 -5.28 -18.42 -10.75
CA ALA A 154 -4.27 -18.33 -11.79
C ALA A 154 -3.04 -19.02 -11.22
N LYS A 155 -2.64 -20.14 -11.83
CA LYS A 155 -1.35 -20.76 -11.53
C LYS A 155 -0.31 -19.64 -11.57
N PRO A 156 0.63 -19.57 -10.61
CA PRO A 156 1.71 -18.62 -10.71
C PRO A 156 2.36 -18.84 -12.07
N VAL A 157 2.20 -17.86 -12.97
CA VAL A 157 2.96 -17.84 -14.20
C VAL A 157 4.37 -17.55 -13.74
N LEU A 158 5.16 -18.61 -13.57
CA LEU A 158 6.60 -18.48 -13.42
C LEU A 158 7.06 -17.58 -14.57
N PRO A 159 7.69 -16.43 -14.29
CA PRO A 159 8.16 -15.56 -15.34
C PRO A 159 9.07 -16.36 -16.27
N LYS A 160 8.83 -16.24 -17.58
CA LYS A 160 9.72 -16.78 -18.60
C LYS A 160 11.16 -16.37 -18.24
N PRO A 161 12.15 -17.29 -18.27
CA PRO A 161 13.53 -16.94 -17.95
C PRO A 161 13.97 -15.74 -18.77
N ALA A 162 14.30 -14.64 -18.09
CA ALA A 162 14.83 -13.48 -18.76
C ALA A 162 16.16 -13.86 -19.43
N PRO A 163 16.45 -13.36 -20.65
CA PRO A 163 17.74 -13.59 -21.26
C PRO A 163 18.87 -13.12 -20.33
N PRO A 164 20.01 -13.81 -20.31
CA PRO A 164 21.11 -13.44 -19.44
C PRO A 164 21.57 -12.00 -19.71
N ALA A 165 21.75 -11.23 -18.65
CA ALA A 165 22.24 -9.86 -18.73
C ALA A 165 23.68 -9.83 -19.29
N LYS A 166 23.93 -8.96 -20.26
CA LYS A 166 25.26 -8.80 -20.88
C LYS A 166 26.25 -8.10 -19.94
N THR A 167 25.76 -7.13 -19.16
CA THR A 167 26.52 -6.38 -18.16
C THR A 167 25.70 -6.21 -16.87
N PRO A 168 26.32 -5.89 -15.72
CA PRO A 168 25.58 -5.58 -14.50
C PRO A 168 24.61 -4.40 -14.68
N ALA A 169 24.99 -3.38 -15.46
CA ALA A 169 24.14 -2.24 -15.76
C ALA A 169 22.91 -2.63 -16.58
N ASP A 170 23.06 -3.47 -17.62
CA ASP A 170 21.94 -3.96 -18.42
C ASP A 170 20.98 -4.82 -17.59
N GLY A 171 21.53 -5.71 -16.76
CA GLY A 171 20.73 -6.53 -15.86
C GLY A 171 19.97 -5.70 -14.84
N PHE A 172 20.63 -4.69 -14.25
CA PHE A 172 19.98 -3.80 -13.31
C PHE A 172 18.90 -2.92 -13.95
N ALA A 173 19.13 -2.41 -15.16
CA ALA A 173 18.10 -1.72 -15.94
C ALA A 173 16.89 -2.64 -16.24
N SER A 174 17.13 -3.91 -16.53
CA SER A 174 16.07 -4.92 -16.71
C SER A 174 15.26 -5.15 -15.44
N VAL A 175 15.93 -5.26 -14.27
CA VAL A 175 15.29 -5.36 -12.95
C VAL A 175 14.38 -4.15 -12.72
N LEU A 176 14.92 -2.93 -12.86
CA LEU A 176 14.15 -1.69 -12.69
C LEU A 176 12.93 -1.66 -13.63
N GLY A 177 13.13 -1.99 -14.90
CA GLY A 177 12.05 -2.04 -15.90
C GLY A 177 10.95 -3.06 -15.59
N GLY A 178 11.31 -4.22 -15.05
CA GLY A 178 10.35 -5.22 -14.57
C GLY A 178 9.53 -4.73 -13.38
N LEU A 179 10.13 -3.90 -12.52
CA LEU A 179 9.50 -3.31 -11.34
C LEU A 179 8.70 -2.04 -11.62
N LEU A 180 8.82 -1.42 -12.80
CA LEU A 180 7.99 -0.27 -13.17
C LEU A 180 6.55 -0.69 -13.51
N ARG A 181 5.58 0.05 -12.95
CA ARG A 181 4.14 -0.16 -13.16
C ARG A 181 3.75 -0.03 -14.64
N PRO A 182 2.89 -0.91 -15.19
CA PRO A 182 2.29 -0.72 -16.51
C PRO A 182 1.48 0.57 -16.57
N ALA A 183 1.50 1.27 -17.72
CA ALA A 183 0.73 2.50 -17.94
C ALA A 183 -0.78 2.31 -17.71
N THR A 184 -1.29 1.10 -17.96
CA THR A 184 -2.70 0.72 -17.75
C THR A 184 -3.11 0.64 -16.28
N SER A 185 -2.16 0.59 -15.35
CA SER A 185 -2.47 0.54 -13.91
C SER A 185 -3.08 1.87 -13.47
N PRO A 186 -4.14 1.90 -12.63
CA PRO A 186 -4.67 3.14 -12.05
C PRO A 186 -3.58 3.95 -11.31
N ALA A 187 -3.70 5.28 -11.28
CA ALA A 187 -2.66 6.17 -10.73
C ALA A 187 -2.29 5.83 -9.27
N ASN A 188 -3.28 5.46 -8.45
CA ASN A 188 -3.13 5.12 -7.05
C ASN A 188 -3.06 3.59 -6.80
N SER A 189 -2.76 2.81 -7.84
CA SER A 189 -2.60 1.35 -7.71
C SER A 189 -1.13 0.96 -7.60
N TYR A 190 -0.81 0.17 -6.59
CA TYR A 190 0.51 -0.38 -6.37
C TYR A 190 0.54 -1.88 -6.65
N TYR A 191 1.72 -2.46 -6.68
CA TYR A 191 1.83 -3.91 -6.83
C TYR A 191 1.45 -4.62 -5.54
N ASP A 192 0.79 -5.76 -5.63
CA ASP A 192 0.76 -6.70 -4.51
C ASP A 192 2.15 -7.37 -4.36
N TRP A 193 2.34 -8.03 -3.21
CA TRP A 193 3.61 -8.65 -2.87
C TRP A 193 4.00 -9.86 -3.74
N ARG A 194 3.07 -10.47 -4.49
CA ARG A 194 3.39 -11.53 -5.48
C ARG A 194 3.81 -10.94 -6.81
N HIS A 195 3.25 -9.79 -7.21
CA HIS A 195 3.56 -9.20 -8.52
C HIS A 195 5.06 -8.91 -8.71
N ILE A 196 5.76 -8.56 -7.63
CA ILE A 196 7.21 -8.27 -7.69
C ILE A 196 8.06 -9.49 -8.06
N GLU A 197 7.51 -10.71 -7.97
CA GLU A 197 8.17 -11.94 -8.40
C GLU A 197 8.34 -12.01 -9.93
N SER A 198 7.62 -11.18 -10.68
CA SER A 198 7.82 -11.04 -12.13
C SER A 198 9.08 -10.26 -12.50
N ALA A 199 9.75 -9.62 -11.54
CA ALA A 199 10.98 -8.89 -11.78
C ALA A 199 12.10 -9.85 -12.23
N PRO A 200 12.71 -9.61 -13.41
CA PRO A 200 13.74 -10.49 -13.91
C PRO A 200 14.96 -10.46 -12.98
N HIS A 201 15.66 -11.58 -12.87
CA HIS A 201 16.90 -11.71 -12.10
C HIS A 201 16.77 -11.51 -10.58
N VAL A 202 15.56 -11.34 -10.03
CA VAL A 202 15.35 -11.18 -8.58
C VAL A 202 14.80 -12.46 -7.97
N THR A 203 15.48 -12.95 -6.94
CA THR A 203 14.97 -14.00 -6.06
C THR A 203 14.47 -13.37 -4.77
N TRP A 204 13.19 -13.53 -4.45
CA TRP A 204 12.57 -12.95 -3.25
C TRP A 204 12.48 -13.97 -2.11
N ALA A 205 12.57 -13.49 -0.86
CA ALA A 205 12.24 -14.28 0.32
C ALA A 205 10.78 -14.77 0.25
N ALA A 206 10.41 -15.84 0.97
CA ALA A 206 9.04 -16.35 0.95
C ALA A 206 8.01 -15.31 1.44
N LEU A 207 6.77 -15.44 0.97
CA LEU A 207 5.63 -14.71 1.53
C LEU A 207 5.18 -15.34 2.87
N PRO A 208 4.53 -14.58 3.76
CA PRO A 208 4.13 -13.16 3.66
C PRO A 208 5.30 -12.16 3.83
N PRO A 209 5.13 -10.87 3.47
CA PRO A 209 6.08 -9.83 3.87
C PRO A 209 6.16 -9.73 5.40
N GLU A 210 7.32 -9.33 5.90
CA GLU A 210 7.56 -9.07 7.31
C GLU A 210 6.93 -7.73 7.72
N MET A 211 6.12 -7.73 8.78
CA MET A 211 5.66 -6.51 9.43
C MET A 211 6.73 -6.01 10.39
N LEU A 212 7.03 -4.71 10.33
CA LEU A 212 8.01 -4.05 11.17
C LEU A 212 7.33 -3.42 12.38
N ASP A 213 7.96 -3.52 13.55
CA ASP A 213 7.52 -2.82 14.76
C ASP A 213 7.65 -1.30 14.65
N LYS A 214 8.59 -0.83 13.81
CA LYS A 214 8.83 0.59 13.53
C LYS A 214 8.80 0.82 12.02
N PRO A 215 8.20 1.91 11.56
CA PRO A 215 8.19 2.21 10.14
C PRO A 215 9.61 2.48 9.64
N MET A 216 9.84 2.19 8.37
CA MET A 216 10.97 2.72 7.62
C MET A 216 10.89 4.25 7.58
N SER A 217 12.00 4.92 7.23
CA SER A 217 12.08 6.39 7.25
C SER A 217 11.05 7.10 6.36
N ASN A 218 10.45 6.39 5.41
CA ASN A 218 9.39 6.85 4.53
C ASN A 218 7.96 6.47 4.99
N GLY A 219 7.81 5.82 6.15
CA GLY A 219 6.53 5.44 6.74
C GLY A 219 6.05 4.01 6.44
N GLU A 220 6.84 3.20 5.71
CA GLU A 220 6.46 1.84 5.33
C GLU A 220 6.65 0.86 6.49
N TYR A 221 5.63 0.02 6.75
CA TYR A 221 5.61 -0.95 7.84
C TYR A 221 5.80 -2.39 7.39
N PHE A 222 5.82 -2.67 6.10
CA PHE A 222 5.97 -4.02 5.57
C PHE A 222 7.19 -4.08 4.67
N ARG A 223 7.96 -5.15 4.78
CA ARG A 223 9.15 -5.38 3.96
C ARG A 223 9.26 -6.82 3.46
N ARG A 224 9.89 -7.00 2.30
CA ARG A 224 10.27 -8.31 1.77
C ARG A 224 11.67 -8.24 1.17
N ALA A 225 12.58 -9.05 1.67
CA ALA A 225 13.95 -9.10 1.17
C ALA A 225 14.04 -9.89 -0.15
N GLY A 226 15.03 -9.56 -0.97
CA GLY A 226 15.36 -10.27 -2.19
C GLY A 226 16.82 -10.05 -2.60
N ILE A 227 17.26 -10.79 -3.61
CA ILE A 227 18.60 -10.70 -4.19
C ILE A 227 18.46 -10.59 -5.71
N ALA A 228 18.95 -9.50 -6.28
CA ALA A 228 19.05 -9.35 -7.73
C ALA A 228 20.42 -9.87 -8.20
N SER A 229 20.43 -10.84 -9.09
CA SER A 229 21.65 -11.47 -9.63
C SER A 229 21.86 -11.09 -11.09
N VAL A 230 22.73 -10.11 -11.36
CA VAL A 230 22.91 -9.48 -12.68
C VAL A 230 24.36 -9.64 -13.15
N ALA A 231 24.56 -10.39 -14.23
CA ALA A 231 25.88 -10.62 -14.84
C ALA A 231 27.00 -10.97 -13.83
N GLY A 232 26.72 -11.91 -12.91
CA GLY A 232 27.67 -12.36 -11.88
C GLY A 232 27.77 -11.48 -10.64
N GLN A 233 27.05 -10.35 -10.60
CA GLN A 233 26.99 -9.45 -9.46
C GLN A 233 25.68 -9.60 -8.69
N GLN A 234 25.73 -9.51 -7.36
CA GLN A 234 24.56 -9.56 -6.50
C GLN A 234 24.28 -8.19 -5.87
N LEU A 235 23.01 -7.78 -5.93
CA LEU A 235 22.49 -6.63 -5.19
C LEU A 235 21.47 -7.12 -4.17
N LYS A 236 21.58 -6.64 -2.94
CA LYS A 236 20.52 -6.82 -1.95
C LYS A 236 19.35 -5.94 -2.34
N VAL A 237 18.15 -6.51 -2.38
CA VAL A 237 16.91 -5.82 -2.67
C VAL A 237 16.01 -5.87 -1.44
N LEU A 238 15.35 -4.76 -1.13
CA LEU A 238 14.28 -4.71 -0.14
C LEU A 238 13.07 -4.05 -0.78
N ALA A 239 11.97 -4.79 -0.89
CA ALA A 239 10.68 -4.21 -1.23
C ALA A 239 10.03 -3.69 0.06
N GLY A 240 9.54 -2.45 0.03
CA GLY A 240 8.88 -1.78 1.14
C GLY A 240 7.49 -1.28 0.74
N GLY A 241 6.57 -1.26 1.71
CA GLY A 241 5.20 -0.79 1.47
C GLY A 241 4.26 -0.99 2.65
N ALA A 242 3.01 -1.28 2.33
CA ALA A 242 1.93 -1.56 3.28
C ALA A 242 1.50 -3.03 3.21
N ARG A 243 0.55 -3.44 4.06
CA ARG A 243 0.13 -4.84 4.25
C ARG A 243 -0.13 -5.57 2.93
N THR A 244 -0.73 -4.89 1.96
CA THR A 244 -1.17 -5.48 0.68
C THR A 244 -0.50 -4.88 -0.54
N MET A 245 0.44 -3.96 -0.37
CA MET A 245 1.04 -3.25 -1.50
C MET A 245 2.50 -2.89 -1.32
N VAL A 246 3.23 -2.90 -2.43
CA VAL A 246 4.64 -2.49 -2.53
C VAL A 246 4.72 -1.12 -3.18
N MET A 247 5.42 -0.21 -2.51
CA MET A 247 5.52 1.19 -2.92
C MET A 247 6.96 1.57 -3.31
N THR A 248 7.95 1.01 -2.61
CA THR A 248 9.36 1.36 -2.81
C THR A 248 10.22 0.10 -2.93
N PHE A 249 11.25 0.15 -3.77
CA PHE A 249 12.31 -0.86 -3.83
C PHE A 249 13.65 -0.23 -3.51
N TYR A 250 14.35 -0.78 -2.53
CA TYR A 250 15.70 -0.36 -2.15
C TYR A 250 16.71 -1.38 -2.65
N PHE A 251 17.79 -0.90 -3.24
CA PHE A 251 18.89 -1.72 -3.72
C PHE A 251 20.16 -1.28 -3.03
N LYS A 252 20.92 -2.25 -2.55
CA LYS A 252 22.26 -2.03 -2.02
C LYS A 252 23.23 -2.93 -2.78
N ASN A 253 24.19 -2.28 -3.44
CA ASN A 253 25.32 -2.93 -4.07
C ASN A 253 26.54 -2.76 -3.17
N GLU A 254 27.08 -3.85 -2.64
CA GLU A 254 28.31 -3.87 -1.81
C GLU A 254 29.54 -4.36 -2.60
N GLY A 255 29.36 -4.69 -3.89
CA GLY A 255 30.42 -5.13 -4.79
C GLY A 255 30.98 -3.98 -5.63
N LYS A 256 31.53 -4.32 -6.80
CA LYS A 256 32.01 -3.34 -7.77
C LYS A 256 30.87 -2.37 -8.13
N PRO A 257 31.11 -1.04 -8.09
CA PRO A 257 30.11 -0.07 -8.53
C PRO A 257 29.60 -0.37 -9.94
N ILE A 258 28.28 -0.37 -10.12
CA ILE A 258 27.64 -0.33 -11.45
C ILE A 258 27.95 1.01 -12.09
N GLY A 259 27.93 2.09 -11.31
CA GLY A 259 28.18 3.45 -11.76
C GLY A 259 26.94 4.08 -12.40
N THR A 260 26.59 5.28 -11.93
CA THR A 260 25.45 6.05 -12.45
C THR A 260 25.51 6.25 -13.98
N PRO A 261 26.65 6.61 -14.62
CA PRO A 261 26.69 6.79 -16.07
C PRO A 261 26.36 5.51 -16.85
N ALA A 262 26.90 4.37 -16.43
CA ALA A 262 26.65 3.09 -17.09
C ALA A 262 25.20 2.64 -16.92
N MET A 263 24.63 2.79 -15.72
CA MET A 263 23.22 2.51 -15.47
C MET A 263 22.29 3.39 -16.33
N LEU A 264 22.55 4.70 -16.42
CA LEU A 264 21.75 5.60 -17.25
C LEU A 264 21.85 5.25 -18.75
N ALA A 265 23.04 4.87 -19.22
CA ALA A 265 23.24 4.40 -20.59
C ALA A 265 22.44 3.11 -20.86
N ALA A 266 22.49 2.14 -19.94
CA ALA A 266 21.72 0.89 -20.05
C ALA A 266 20.20 1.13 -20.06
N LEU A 267 19.70 2.01 -19.18
CA LEU A 267 18.29 2.42 -19.17
C LEU A 267 17.89 3.03 -20.52
N LYS A 268 18.70 3.93 -21.06
CA LYS A 268 18.46 4.54 -22.39
C LYS A 268 18.43 3.49 -23.50
N SER A 269 19.39 2.58 -23.53
CA SER A 269 19.45 1.49 -24.51
C SER A 269 18.26 0.53 -24.41
N ALA A 270 17.68 0.39 -23.21
CA ALA A 270 16.47 -0.39 -22.97
C ALA A 270 15.16 0.39 -23.23
N GLY A 271 15.24 1.62 -23.76
CA GLY A 271 14.07 2.44 -24.13
C GLY A 271 13.48 3.27 -22.99
N TYR A 272 14.18 3.39 -21.86
CA TYR A 272 13.78 4.25 -20.74
C TYR A 272 14.40 5.64 -20.87
N THR A 273 13.64 6.64 -20.49
CA THR A 273 14.12 8.01 -20.27
C THR A 273 14.33 8.21 -18.78
N ALA A 274 15.52 8.68 -18.40
CA ALA A 274 15.85 9.07 -17.04
C ALA A 274 16.17 10.57 -17.03
N THR A 275 15.24 11.41 -16.57
CA THR A 275 15.45 12.86 -16.46
C THR A 275 15.78 13.25 -15.04
N LEU A 276 16.78 14.12 -14.85
CA LEU A 276 17.14 14.59 -13.52
C LEU A 276 15.97 15.40 -12.93
N ALA A 277 15.46 14.96 -11.79
CA ALA A 277 14.26 15.51 -11.15
C ALA A 277 14.57 16.25 -9.86
N ARG A 278 15.63 15.88 -9.15
CA ARG A 278 16.14 16.58 -7.97
C ARG A 278 17.64 16.40 -7.87
N CYS A 279 18.34 17.50 -7.61
CA CYS A 279 19.79 17.57 -7.62
C CYS A 279 20.31 18.46 -6.49
N PRO A 280 21.55 18.24 -6.03
CA PRO A 280 22.17 19.11 -5.04
C PRO A 280 22.41 20.51 -5.63
N LYS A 281 22.21 21.54 -4.80
CA LYS A 281 22.54 22.93 -5.15
C LYS A 281 24.05 23.12 -5.34
N LEU A 282 24.85 22.39 -4.57
CA LEU A 282 26.31 22.42 -4.63
C LEU A 282 26.82 21.25 -5.47
N LYS A 283 27.28 21.53 -6.70
CA LYS A 283 27.74 20.51 -7.66
C LYS A 283 28.91 19.66 -7.16
N THR A 284 29.68 20.16 -6.21
CA THR A 284 30.84 19.46 -5.61
C THR A 284 30.47 18.58 -4.42
N MET A 285 29.23 18.68 -3.91
CA MET A 285 28.80 17.86 -2.79
C MET A 285 28.46 16.45 -3.30
N PRO A 286 29.06 15.39 -2.74
CA PRO A 286 28.69 14.01 -3.05
C PRO A 286 27.34 13.71 -2.40
N ALA A 287 26.28 14.22 -3.01
CA ALA A 287 24.92 14.09 -2.56
C ALA A 287 24.14 13.19 -3.54
N PRO A 288 23.18 12.41 -3.03
CA PRO A 288 22.28 11.66 -3.88
C PRO A 288 21.49 12.55 -4.86
N VAL A 289 21.06 11.94 -5.96
CA VAL A 289 20.24 12.58 -7.00
C VAL A 289 18.99 11.76 -7.26
N TRP A 290 17.94 12.39 -7.77
CA TRP A 290 16.72 11.72 -8.18
C TRP A 290 16.52 11.87 -9.68
N TYR A 291 16.23 10.75 -10.33
CA TYR A 291 15.79 10.72 -11.72
C TYR A 291 14.32 10.36 -11.78
N ARG A 292 13.55 11.06 -12.61
CA ARG A 292 12.26 10.58 -13.07
C ARG A 292 12.50 9.57 -14.18
N LEU A 293 12.04 8.35 -13.97
CA LEU A 293 12.07 7.29 -14.98
C LEU A 293 10.74 7.25 -15.73
N SER A 294 10.79 7.15 -17.05
CA SER A 294 9.63 6.94 -17.90
C SER A 294 9.97 6.04 -19.08
N ALA A 295 8.98 5.33 -19.62
CA ALA A 295 9.09 4.54 -20.84
C ALA A 295 7.71 4.32 -21.46
N PRO A 296 7.62 4.04 -22.77
CA PRO A 296 6.37 3.62 -23.39
C PRO A 296 5.74 2.44 -22.64
N GLY A 297 4.43 2.51 -22.39
CA GLY A 297 3.70 1.45 -21.69
C GLY A 297 3.99 1.33 -20.19
N LYS A 298 4.73 2.27 -19.58
CA LYS A 298 5.03 2.31 -18.15
C LYS A 298 4.54 3.61 -17.50
N ARG A 299 4.11 3.52 -16.23
CA ARG A 299 3.89 4.70 -15.38
C ARG A 299 5.25 5.29 -14.97
N PRO A 300 5.35 6.62 -14.83
CA PRO A 300 6.54 7.25 -14.28
C PRO A 300 6.82 6.80 -12.84
N ALA A 301 8.09 6.80 -12.48
CA ALA A 301 8.58 6.50 -11.14
C ALA A 301 9.80 7.37 -10.82
N TYR A 302 10.24 7.38 -9.57
CA TYR A 302 11.42 8.14 -9.15
C TYR A 302 12.52 7.21 -8.65
N LEU A 303 13.69 7.32 -9.29
CA LEU A 303 14.90 6.61 -8.91
C LEU A 303 15.84 7.56 -8.17
N TRP A 304 15.97 7.35 -6.86
CA TRP A 304 17.03 7.92 -6.06
C TRP A 304 18.32 7.12 -6.24
N VAL A 305 19.43 7.82 -6.38
CA VAL A 305 20.76 7.23 -6.60
C VAL A 305 21.75 7.90 -5.66
N THR A 306 22.45 7.11 -4.84
CA THR A 306 23.67 7.54 -4.16
C THR A 306 24.86 6.89 -4.86
N GLY A 307 25.77 7.73 -5.36
CA GLY A 307 26.98 7.27 -6.03
C GLY A 307 27.89 6.48 -5.09
N ALA A 308 28.85 5.77 -5.68
CA ALA A 308 29.81 4.97 -4.93
C ALA A 308 30.53 5.79 -3.86
N ARG A 309 30.49 5.31 -2.63
CA ARG A 309 31.26 5.89 -1.52
C ARG A 309 32.78 5.64 -1.68
N PRO A 310 33.64 6.39 -0.98
CA PRO A 310 35.10 6.25 -1.05
C PRO A 310 35.56 4.79 -0.88
N PRO A 311 36.75 4.45 -1.43
CA PRO A 311 37.19 3.07 -1.66
C PRO A 311 37.33 2.18 -0.41
N GLN A 312 37.27 2.75 0.79
CA GLN A 312 37.34 2.02 2.05
C GLN A 312 36.06 1.19 2.33
N GLN A 313 34.91 1.61 1.79
CA GLN A 313 33.64 0.84 1.82
C GLN A 313 32.81 1.17 0.56
N PRO A 314 33.18 0.63 -0.62
CA PRO A 314 32.48 0.94 -1.86
C PRO A 314 31.10 0.31 -1.81
N TRP A 315 30.09 1.13 -1.59
CA TRP A 315 28.70 0.72 -1.81
C TRP A 315 27.97 1.78 -2.62
N GLU A 316 27.02 1.30 -3.41
CA GLU A 316 26.05 2.12 -4.12
C GLU A 316 24.65 1.78 -3.63
N GLY A 317 23.81 2.81 -3.56
CA GLY A 317 22.43 2.68 -3.13
C GLY A 317 21.50 3.22 -4.20
N PHE A 318 20.41 2.50 -4.40
CA PHE A 318 19.33 2.93 -5.28
C PHE A 318 18.01 2.77 -4.53
N SER A 319 17.06 3.67 -4.79
CA SER A 319 15.69 3.53 -4.29
C SER A 319 14.72 3.92 -5.39
N LEU A 320 13.89 2.97 -5.81
CA LEU A 320 12.84 3.17 -6.81
C LEU A 320 11.51 3.33 -6.08
N SER A 321 11.00 4.56 -6.03
CA SER A 321 9.62 4.83 -5.59
C SER A 321 8.67 4.71 -6.79
N LEU A 322 7.59 3.97 -6.61
CA LEU A 322 6.51 3.83 -7.59
C LEU A 322 5.51 4.99 -7.57
N ASP A 323 5.70 5.98 -6.68
CA ASP A 323 4.90 7.20 -6.65
C ASP A 323 5.05 7.98 -7.97
N GLU A 324 3.95 8.56 -8.47
CA GLU A 324 4.00 9.37 -9.71
C GLU A 324 4.50 10.79 -9.47
N ALA A 325 4.64 11.19 -8.20
CA ALA A 325 5.12 12.51 -7.80
C ALA A 325 6.23 12.39 -6.77
N LEU A 326 7.25 13.24 -6.93
CA LEU A 326 8.27 13.42 -5.92
C LEU A 326 7.70 14.22 -4.75
N LYS A 327 7.93 13.76 -3.52
CA LYS A 327 7.50 14.51 -2.33
C LYS A 327 8.14 15.90 -2.32
N PRO A 328 7.39 16.96 -1.94
CA PRO A 328 7.95 18.29 -1.80
C PRO A 328 9.16 18.29 -0.86
N LEU A 329 10.15 19.15 -1.16
CA LEU A 329 11.28 19.35 -0.27
C LEU A 329 10.80 19.89 1.09
N THR A 330 11.24 19.26 2.17
CA THR A 330 11.16 19.89 3.50
C THR A 330 12.05 21.13 3.54
N ALA A 331 11.82 22.04 4.49
CA ALA A 331 12.67 23.22 4.67
C ALA A 331 14.17 22.86 4.81
N ARG A 332 14.47 21.75 5.47
CA ARG A 332 15.85 21.24 5.63
C ARG A 332 16.43 20.73 4.33
N GLU A 333 15.67 19.97 3.55
CA GLU A 333 16.13 19.47 2.25
C GLU A 333 16.26 20.59 1.22
N ALA A 334 15.36 21.58 1.26
CA ALA A 334 15.41 22.77 0.39
C ALA A 334 16.68 23.61 0.60
N ALA A 335 17.37 23.47 1.73
CA ALA A 335 18.67 24.11 1.94
C ALA A 335 19.77 23.51 1.04
N VAL A 336 19.67 22.23 0.68
CA VAL A 336 20.73 21.47 -0.01
C VAL A 336 20.34 20.96 -1.40
N TYR A 337 19.03 20.81 -1.68
CA TYR A 337 18.50 20.30 -2.94
C TYR A 337 17.63 21.32 -3.69
N THR A 338 17.48 21.10 -4.99
CA THR A 338 16.55 21.82 -5.88
C THR A 338 15.89 20.84 -6.84
N ASP A 339 14.64 21.13 -7.21
CA ASP A 339 13.90 20.41 -8.27
C ASP A 339 14.14 21.03 -9.66
N ARG A 340 14.88 22.15 -9.72
CA ARG A 340 15.31 22.80 -10.96
C ARG A 340 16.74 22.38 -11.28
N CYS A 341 16.87 21.29 -12.02
CA CYS A 341 18.16 20.74 -12.42
C CYS A 341 18.52 21.25 -13.81
N ALA A 342 19.62 22.01 -13.90
CA ALA A 342 20.19 22.60 -15.10
C ALA A 342 21.63 22.13 -15.30
#